data_AF-A0A5C6QVL1-F1
#
_entry.id   AF-A0A5C6QVL1-F1
#
_cell.length_a   1.000
_cell.length_b   1.000
_cell.length_c   1.000
_cell.angle_alpha   90.00
_cell.angle_beta   90.00
_cell.angle_gamma   90.00
#
_symmetry.space_group_name_H-M   'P 1'
#
loop_
_entity.id
_entity.type
_entity.pdbx_description
1 polymer ?
#
loop_
_entity_poly.entity_id
_entity_poly.type
_entity_poly.pdbx_seq_one_letter_code
_entity_poly.pdbx_strand_id
1 'polypeptide(L)' 'MTAAKFIALDKPSAADKWVNDVFNQTDLLGSQPEMGCAVPVLLGSSYREIIFASYRIVYKI' A
#
# COMPACT_ATOMS: atom_id res chain seq x y z
N MET A 1 -13.87 8.60 -6.57
CA MET A 1 -13.72 8.81 -5.10
C MET A 1 -12.44 8.13 -4.67
N THR A 2 -11.56 8.82 -3.96
CA THR A 2 -10.31 8.25 -3.40
C THR A 2 -10.60 7.48 -2.10
N ALA A 3 -9.80 6.46 -1.79
CA ALA A 3 -9.95 5.65 -0.58
C ALA A 3 -9.98 6.50 0.70
N ALA A 4 -9.12 7.51 0.80
CA ALA A 4 -9.12 8.46 1.91
C ALA A 4 -10.45 9.23 2.07
N LYS A 5 -11.12 9.61 0.97
CA LYS A 5 -12.44 10.27 1.04
C LYS A 5 -13.53 9.31 1.53
N PHE A 6 -13.44 8.03 1.14
CA PHE A 6 -14.39 7.02 1.62
C PHE A 6 -14.22 6.78 3.13
N ILE A 7 -12.98 6.69 3.61
CA ILE A 7 -12.68 6.56 5.04
C ILE A 7 -13.08 7.84 5.80
N ALA A 8 -12.90 9.02 5.18
CA ALA A 8 -13.26 10.30 5.81
C ALA A 8 -14.78 10.51 5.97
N LEU A 9 -15.59 9.88 5.11
CA LEU A 9 -17.05 9.88 5.25
C LEU A 9 -17.49 9.13 6.51
N ASP A 10 -16.77 8.08 6.91
CA ASP A 10 -17.01 7.33 8.14
C ASP A 10 -16.35 8.01 9.34
N LYS A 11 -15.03 8.22 9.25
CA LYS A 11 -14.22 8.80 10.33
C LYS A 11 -13.02 9.60 9.79
N PRO A 12 -13.08 10.94 9.76
CA PRO A 12 -12.02 11.78 9.19
C PRO A 12 -10.66 11.60 9.89
N SER A 13 -10.65 11.40 11.21
CA SER A 13 -9.40 11.09 11.94
C SER A 13 -8.77 9.75 11.54
N ALA A 14 -9.58 8.77 11.13
CA ALA A 14 -9.07 7.50 10.63
C ALA A 14 -8.53 7.64 9.21
N ALA A 15 -9.09 8.54 8.40
CA ALA A 15 -8.58 8.83 7.06
C ALA A 15 -7.18 9.44 7.12
N ASP A 16 -6.97 10.39 8.02
CA ASP A 16 -5.65 11.01 8.21
C ASP A 16 -4.59 9.99 8.66
N LYS A 17 -4.96 9.14 9.63
CA LYS A 17 -4.10 8.04 10.08
C LYS A 17 -3.81 7.04 8.96
N TRP A 18 -4.83 6.65 8.20
CA TRP A 18 -4.68 5.72 7.08
C TRP A 18 -3.75 6.26 5.99
N VAL A 19 -3.90 7.54 5.65
CA VAL A 19 -3.00 8.19 4.68
C VAL A 19 -1.56 8.18 5.20
N ASN A 20 -1.34 8.57 6.46
CA ASN A 20 -0.01 8.52 7.08
C ASN A 20 0.58 7.11 7.12
N ASP A 21 -0.22 6.09 7.44
CA ASP A 21 0.24 4.70 7.44
C ASP A 21 0.64 4.23 6.03
N VAL A 22 -0.13 4.60 4.98
CA VAL A 22 0.22 4.31 3.59
C VAL A 22 1.52 4.99 3.19
N PHE A 23 1.72 6.25 3.59
CA PHE A 23 2.98 6.97 3.36
C PHE A 23 4.16 6.29 4.07
N ASN A 24 4.00 5.90 5.34
CA ASN A 24 5.05 5.16 6.07
C ASN A 24 5.41 3.83 5.39
N GLN A 25 4.42 3.09 4.88
CA GLN A 25 4.68 1.85 4.14
C GLN A 25 5.42 2.11 2.82
N THR A 26 5.08 3.18 2.10
CA THR A 26 5.78 3.55 0.86
C THR A 26 7.19 4.08 1.11
N ASP A 27 7.45 4.74 2.23
CA ASP A 27 8.79 5.15 2.65
C ASP A 27 9.68 3.94 3.00
N LEU A 28 9.11 2.96 3.72
CA LEU A 28 9.73 1.66 3.97
C LEU A 28 10.04 0.91 2.67
N LEU A 29 9.15 0.98 1.67
CA LEU A 29 9.38 0.43 0.34
C LEU A 29 10.49 1.16 -0.43
N GLY A 30 10.63 2.47 -0.26
CA GLY A 30 11.74 3.23 -0.84
C GLY A 30 13.09 2.78 -0.29
N SER A 31 13.14 2.46 1.01
CA SER A 31 14.35 1.97 1.68
C SER A 31 14.60 0.47 1.48
N GLN A 32 13.53 -0.32 1.39
CA GLN A 32 13.56 -1.79 1.27
C GLN A 32 12.51 -2.25 0.25
N PRO A 33 12.75 -2.04 -1.05
CA PRO A 33 11.80 -2.39 -2.09
C PRO A 33 11.59 -3.90 -2.21
N GLU A 34 12.48 -4.72 -1.63
CA GLU A 34 12.38 -6.17 -1.63
C GLU A 34 11.46 -6.76 -0.55
N MET A 35 10.92 -5.95 0.37
CA MET A 35 10.01 -6.43 1.42
C MET A 35 8.68 -6.94 0.87
N GLY A 36 8.24 -6.45 -0.29
CA GLY A 36 7.00 -6.91 -0.90
C GLY A 36 7.12 -8.35 -1.40
N CYS A 37 6.02 -9.10 -1.25
CA CYS A 37 5.96 -10.48 -1.70
C CYS A 37 6.01 -10.50 -3.24
N ALA A 38 6.83 -11.39 -3.79
CA ALA A 38 6.83 -11.63 -5.23
C ALA A 38 5.47 -12.23 -5.61
N VAL A 39 4.74 -11.56 -6.50
CA VAL A 39 3.40 -12.00 -6.90
C VAL A 39 3.52 -13.32 -7.65
N PRO A 40 3.01 -14.45 -7.11
CA PRO A 40 3.20 -15.76 -7.73
C PRO A 40 2.46 -15.89 -9.08
N VAL A 41 1.45 -15.04 -9.34
CA VAL A 41 0.75 -14.98 -10.63
C VAL A 41 1.61 -14.35 -11.74
N LEU A 42 2.62 -13.57 -11.38
CA LEU A 42 3.44 -12.78 -12.29
C LEU A 42 4.91 -13.24 -12.27
N LEU A 43 5.10 -14.57 -12.19
CA LEU A 43 6.38 -15.27 -12.31
C LEU A 43 7.15 -14.78 -13.56
N GLY A 44 8.16 -13.94 -13.34
CA GLY A 44 9.02 -13.37 -14.39
C GLY A 44 8.96 -11.85 -14.54
N SER A 45 8.17 -11.16 -13.72
CA SER A 45 8.11 -9.70 -13.74
C SER A 45 8.42 -9.11 -12.36
N SER A 46 9.20 -8.02 -12.30
CA SER A 46 9.68 -7.35 -11.07
C SER A 46 8.56 -6.70 -10.25
N TYR A 47 7.32 -7.19 -10.38
CA TYR A 47 6.18 -6.74 -9.61
C TYR A 47 6.18 -7.42 -8.25
N ARG A 48 5.96 -6.59 -7.25
CA ARG A 48 5.80 -7.00 -5.86
C ARG A 48 4.49 -6.45 -5.34
N GLU A 49 3.87 -7.21 -4.45
CA GLU A 49 2.67 -6.77 -3.75
C GLU A 49 2.91 -6.75 -2.25
N ILE A 50 2.30 -5.75 -1.61
CA ILE A 50 2.16 -5.70 -0.15
C ILE A 50 0.68 -5.66 0.18
N ILE A 51 0.29 -6.55 1.09
CA ILE A 51 -1.05 -6.59 1.65
C ILE A 51 -1.06 -5.59 2.81
N PHE A 52 -1.76 -4.47 2.62
CA PHE A 52 -1.95 -3.46 3.64
C PHE A 52 -3.41 -3.45 4.11
N ALA A 53 -3.67 -4.17 5.21
CA ALA A 53 -5.02 -4.37 5.75
C ALA A 53 -6.01 -4.84 4.67
N SER A 54 -6.96 -3.99 4.27
CA SER A 54 -7.98 -4.26 3.25
C SER A 54 -7.58 -3.87 1.83
N TYR A 55 -6.40 -3.27 1.65
CA TYR A 55 -5.89 -2.78 0.37
C TYR A 55 -4.63 -3.56 -0.03
N ARG A 56 -4.33 -3.60 -1.33
CA ARG A 56 -3.08 -4.15 -1.85
C ARG A 56 -2.33 -3.06 -2.57
N ILE A 57 -1.07 -2.87 -2.21
CA ILE A 57 -0.14 -1.97 -2.89
C ILE A 57 0.66 -2.82 -3.85
N VAL A 58 0.45 -2.64 -5.14
CA VAL A 58 1.20 -3.31 -6.21
C VAL A 58 2.19 -2.31 -6.76
N TYR A 59 3.47 -2.67 -6.76
CA TYR A 59 4.55 -1.81 -7.27
C TYR A 59 5.56 -2.66 -8.04
N LYS A 60 6.44 -1.98 -8.78
CA LYS A 60 7.50 -2.61 -9.56
C LYS A 60 8.84 -2.01 -9.12
N ILE A 61 9.87 -2.87 -9.00
CA ILE A 61 11.27 -2.46 -8.87
C ILE A 61 11.86 -2.21 -10.25
#